data_AF-A0A158C5P3-F1
#
_entry.id   AF-A0A158C5P3-F1
#
_cell.length_a   1.000
_cell.length_b   1.000
_cell.length_c   1.000
_cell.angle_alpha   90.00
_cell.angle_beta   90.00
_cell.angle_gamma   90.00
#
_symmetry.space_group_name_H-M   'P 1'
#
loop_
_entity.id
_entity.type
_entity.pdbx_description
1 polymer ?
#
loop_
_entity_poly.entity_id
_entity_poly.type
_entity_poly.pdbx_seq_one_letter_code
_entity_poly.pdbx_strand_id
1 'polypeptide(L)' 'MNELDLARTHAATQANAQDGDLWRWFSLLMEERRIRWCQADGCWLVSVDHRHVATESTFDRAIREARRMRERGMSRRRAA' A
#
# COMPACT_ATOMS: atom_id res chain seq x y z
N MET A 1 29.33 3.54 17.82
CA MET A 1 28.37 3.30 16.74
C MET A 1 28.68 4.28 15.62
N ASN A 2 28.96 3.81 14.41
CA ASN A 2 29.32 4.65 13.27
C ASN A 2 28.07 5.34 12.69
N GLU A 3 28.23 6.54 12.13
CA GLU A 3 27.18 7.32 11.47
C GLU A 3 26.45 6.51 10.37
N LEU A 4 27.19 5.69 9.62
CA LEU A 4 26.60 4.79 8.62
C LEU A 4 25.70 3.70 9.23
N ASP A 5 26.04 3.20 10.41
CA ASP A 5 25.23 2.18 11.09
C ASP A 5 23.95 2.79 11.68
N LEU A 6 24.04 4.03 12.17
CA LEU A 6 22.89 4.80 12.63
C LEU A 6 21.92 5.08 11.46
N ALA A 7 22.45 5.51 10.31
CA ALA A 7 21.65 5.76 9.11
C ALA A 7 20.96 4.49 8.59
N ARG A 8 21.67 3.35 8.55
CA ARG A 8 21.09 2.05 8.18
C ARG A 8 19.99 1.61 9.15
N THR A 9 20.23 1.73 10.45
CA THR A 9 19.24 1.38 11.48
C THR A 9 17.99 2.23 11.34
N HIS A 10 18.15 3.54 11.17
CA HIS A 10 17.03 4.46 10.98
C HIS A 10 16.23 4.13 9.71
N ALA A 11 16.91 3.86 8.59
CA ALA A 11 16.27 3.44 7.35
C ALA A 11 15.47 2.13 7.51
N ALA A 12 16.03 1.14 8.21
CA ALA A 12 15.36 -0.12 8.49
C ALA A 12 14.14 0.07 9.41
N THR A 13 14.25 0.89 10.45
CA THR A 13 13.13 1.23 11.33
C THR A 13 12.00 1.93 10.56
N GLN A 14 12.34 2.87 9.68
CA GLN A 14 11.36 3.56 8.85
C GLN A 14 10.65 2.61 7.87
N ALA A 15 11.40 1.74 7.19
CA ALA A 15 10.82 0.73 6.30
C ALA A 15 9.86 -0.20 7.04
N ASN A 16 10.27 -0.70 8.22
CA ASN A 16 9.43 -1.55 9.06
C ASN A 16 8.16 -0.83 9.52
N ALA A 17 8.25 0.45 9.89
CA ALA A 17 7.09 1.23 10.28
C ALA A 17 6.10 1.42 9.11
N GLN A 18 6.61 1.75 7.92
CA GLN A 18 5.80 1.90 6.71
C GLN A 18 5.09 0.58 6.33
N ASP A 19 5.78 -0.54 6.44
CA ASP A 19 5.22 -1.87 6.18
C ASP A 19 4.18 -2.25 7.23
N GLY A 20 4.42 -1.92 8.50
CA GLY A 20 3.44 -2.10 9.57
C GLY A 20 2.14 -1.33 9.30
N ASP A 21 2.24 -0.08 8.88
CA ASP A 21 1.07 0.72 8.51
C ASP A 21 0.35 0.17 7.28
N LEU A 22 1.10 -0.33 6.29
CA LEU A 22 0.52 -0.93 5.09
C LEU A 22 -0.28 -2.17 5.44
N TRP A 23 0.26 -3.02 6.30
CA TRP A 23 -0.44 -4.22 6.76
C TRP A 23 -1.68 -3.91 7.57
N ARG A 24 -1.63 -2.96 8.50
CA ARG A 24 -2.83 -2.54 9.25
C ARG A 24 -3.94 -2.06 8.32
N TRP A 25 -3.59 -1.22 7.35
CA TRP A 25 -4.55 -0.73 6.35
C TRP A 25 -5.12 -1.87 5.51
N PHE A 26 -4.28 -2.79 5.03
CA PHE A 26 -4.71 -3.93 4.24
C PHE A 26 -5.63 -4.87 5.04
N SER A 27 -5.24 -5.24 6.26
CA SER A 27 -6.02 -6.12 7.14
C SER A 27 -7.40 -5.54 7.44
N LEU A 28 -7.49 -4.24 7.71
CA LEU A 28 -8.79 -3.59 7.92
C LEU A 28 -9.70 -3.73 6.69
N LEU A 29 -9.19 -3.44 5.49
CA LEU A 29 -9.98 -3.57 4.26
C LEU A 29 -10.35 -5.02 3.93
N MET A 30 -9.48 -5.96 4.31
CA MET A 30 -9.71 -7.39 4.20
C MET A 30 -10.87 -7.84 5.08
N GLU A 31 -10.82 -7.48 6.37
CA GLU A 31 -11.85 -7.79 7.36
C GLU A 31 -13.21 -7.19 6.95
N GLU A 32 -13.19 -5.96 6.44
CA GLU A 32 -14.39 -5.27 5.94
C GLU A 32 -14.84 -5.77 4.55
N ARG A 33 -14.09 -6.69 3.91
CA ARG A 33 -14.33 -7.22 2.54
C ARG A 33 -14.38 -6.14 1.46
N ARG A 34 -13.66 -5.03 1.69
CA ARG A 34 -13.62 -3.84 0.83
C ARG A 34 -12.53 -3.92 -0.22
N ILE A 35 -11.50 -4.71 0.01
CA ILE A 35 -10.43 -4.97 -0.96
C ILE A 35 -10.67 -6.29 -1.69
N ARG A 36 -10.42 -6.28 -3.00
CA ARG A 36 -10.41 -7.47 -3.85
C ARG A 36 -9.19 -7.43 -4.74
N TRP A 37 -8.63 -8.58 -5.02
CA TRP A 37 -7.51 -8.71 -5.95
C TRP A 37 -7.65 -9.97 -6.79
N CYS A 38 -7.07 -9.94 -7.98
CA CYS A 38 -6.90 -11.11 -8.82
C CYS A 38 -5.58 -11.00 -9.59
N GLN A 39 -5.07 -12.17 -10.01
CA GLN A 39 -3.96 -12.24 -10.94
C GLN A 39 -4.52 -12.52 -12.34
N ALA A 40 -4.19 -11.66 -13.30
CA ALA A 40 -4.54 -11.83 -14.71
C ALA A 40 -3.43 -11.25 -15.60
N ASP A 41 -3.15 -11.93 -16.72
CA ASP A 41 -2.15 -11.52 -17.71
C ASP A 41 -0.76 -11.19 -17.11
N GLY A 42 -0.36 -11.96 -16.08
CA GLY A 42 0.92 -11.75 -15.39
C GLY A 42 0.95 -10.56 -14.43
N CYS A 43 -0.17 -9.87 -14.25
CA CYS A 43 -0.31 -8.71 -13.38
C CYS A 43 -1.26 -8.99 -12.21
N TRP A 44 -1.09 -8.24 -11.13
CA TRP A 44 -2.00 -8.17 -9.99
C TRP A 44 -2.89 -6.94 -10.13
N LEU A 45 -4.19 -7.18 -10.22
CA LEU A 45 -5.21 -6.14 -10.27
C LEU A 45 -5.82 -6.00 -8.89
N VAL A 46 -5.88 -4.78 -8.36
CA VAL A 46 -6.42 -4.49 -7.04
C VAL A 46 -7.57 -3.51 -7.17
N SER A 47 -8.67 -3.85 -6.50
CA SER A 47 -9.86 -3.00 -6.39
C SER A 47 -10.19 -2.76 -4.92
N VAL A 48 -10.55 -1.52 -4.57
CA VAL A 48 -11.01 -1.14 -3.23
C VAL A 48 -12.34 -0.42 -3.36
N ASP A 49 -13.33 -0.80 -2.55
CA ASP A 49 -14.69 -0.23 -2.59
C ASP A 49 -15.30 -0.29 -4.01
N HIS A 50 -15.17 -1.45 -4.66
CA HIS A 50 -15.64 -1.70 -6.03
C HIS A 50 -14.97 -0.88 -7.13
N ARG A 51 -13.92 -0.10 -6.81
CA ARG A 51 -13.15 0.67 -7.77
C ARG A 51 -11.79 0.05 -8.00
N HIS A 52 -11.43 -0.18 -9.26
CA HIS A 52 -10.06 -0.54 -9.63
C HIS A 52 -9.09 0.60 -9.29
N VAL A 53 -8.01 0.29 -8.59
CA VAL A 53 -7.06 1.30 -8.09
C VAL A 53 -5.60 1.00 -8.42
N ALA A 54 -5.23 -0.24 -8.75
CA ALA A 54 -3.85 -0.56 -9.14
C ALA A 54 -3.77 -1.80 -10.03
N THR A 55 -2.83 -1.78 -10.97
CA THR A 55 -2.37 -2.93 -11.75
C THR A 55 -0.85 -2.93 -11.71
N GLU A 56 -0.24 -3.97 -11.15
CA GLU A 56 1.22 -4.05 -11.00
C GLU A 56 1.74 -5.47 -11.21
N SER A 57 3.03 -5.60 -11.52
CA SER A 57 3.66 -6.90 -11.80
C SER A 57 3.82 -7.78 -10.56
N THR A 58 3.76 -7.22 -9.35
CA THR A 58 3.85 -7.98 -8.09
C THR A 58 2.76 -7.57 -7.12
N PHE A 59 2.36 -8.51 -6.26
CA PHE A 59 1.32 -8.26 -5.26
C PHE A 59 1.68 -7.10 -4.33
N ASP A 60 2.89 -7.09 -3.75
CA ASP A 60 3.35 -6.02 -2.86
C ASP A 60 3.27 -4.64 -3.54
N ARG A 61 3.74 -4.52 -4.78
CA ARG A 61 3.64 -3.27 -5.55
C ARG A 61 2.19 -2.87 -5.78
N ALA A 62 1.32 -3.82 -6.12
CA ALA A 62 -0.10 -3.56 -6.35
C ALA A 62 -0.79 -3.01 -5.09
N ILE A 63 -0.49 -3.59 -3.93
CA ILE A 63 -1.05 -3.16 -2.64
C ILE A 63 -0.52 -1.78 -2.23
N ARG A 64 0.78 -1.52 -2.42
CA ARG A 64 1.37 -0.19 -2.16
C ARG A 64 0.78 0.89 -3.07
N GLU A 65 0.61 0.60 -4.36
CA GLU A 65 0.04 1.58 -5.29
C GLU A 65 -1.45 1.79 -5.03
N ALA A 66 -2.20 0.74 -4.68
CA ALA A 66 -3.60 0.86 -4.27
C ALA A 66 -3.77 1.81 -3.07
N ARG A 67 -2.88 1.71 -2.07
CA ARG A 67 -2.86 2.64 -0.92
C ARG A 67 -2.60 4.08 -1.34
N ARG A 68 -1.57 4.32 -2.18
CA ARG A 68 -1.26 5.66 -2.70
C ARG A 68 -2.42 6.28 -3.48
N MET A 69 -3.09 5.50 -4.31
CA MET A 69 -4.24 5.97 -5.09
C MET A 69 -5.43 6.34 -4.21
N ARG A 70 -5.65 5.61 -3.10
CA ARG A 70 -6.66 5.93 -2.09
C ARG A 70 -6.35 7.25 -1.38
N GLU A 71 -5.11 7.43 -0.94
CA GLU A 71 -4.65 8.66 -0.28
C GLU A 71 -4.82 9.88 -1.20
N ARG A 72 -4.42 9.77 -2.48
CA ARG A 72 -4.63 10.81 -3.50
C ARG A 72 -6.11 11.15 -3.71
N GLY A 73 -6.97 10.13 -3.77
CA GLY A 73 -8.42 10.32 -3.91
C GLY A 73 -9.06 11.05 -2.72
N MET A 74 -8.55 10.80 -1.51
CA MET A 74 -9.01 11.48 -0.30
C MET A 74 -8.55 12.94 -0.24
N SER A 75 -7.31 13.24 -0.66
CA SER A 75 -6.83 14.62 -0.77
C SER A 75 -7.66 15.45 -1.75
N ARG A 76 -8.04 14.90 -2.90
CA ARG A 76 -8.89 15.59 -3.89
C ARG A 76 -10.30 15.89 -3.36
N ARG A 77 -10.86 15.04 -2.49
CA ARG A 77 -12.18 15.24 -1.86
C ARG A 77 -12.18 16.28 -0.74
N ARG A 78 -11.03 16.61 -0.15
CA ARG A 78 -10.92 17.63 0.91
C ARG A 78 -10.66 19.03 0.36
N ALA A 79 -10.28 19.14 -0.90
CA ALA A 79 -9.98 20.40 -1.58
C ALA A 79 -11.14 20.92 -2.45
N ALA A 80 -12.26 20.20 -2.51
CA ALA A 80 -13.49 20.56 -3.19
C ALA A 80 -14.61 20.77 -2.16
#